data_AF-K1T238-F1
#
_entry.id   AF-K1T238-F1
#
_cell.length_a   1.000
_cell.length_b   1.000
_cell.length_c   1.000
_cell.angle_alpha   90.00
_cell.angle_beta   90.00
_cell.angle_gamma   90.00
#
_symmetry.space_group_name_H-M   'P 1'
#
loop_
_entity.id
_entity.type
_entity.pdbx_description
1 polymer ?
#
loop_
_entity_poly.entity_id
_entity_poly.type
_entity_poly.pdbx_seq_one_letter_code
_entity_poly.pdbx_strand_id
1 'polypeptide(L)'
;MIAIPEGFPSEKIPETPMNDPVIVGLVLIVFLLFAFTFKKGIKYLGEVLRNSLNVKERQNLFNDTTVRETQLRAVLLIMTFISEGFCLFELVSRHIPSLSEMIGIGICCGGVIAFCYYYLQKWIYTGIGRLFTDATHTRKWIDSFVSINSLIGIPLALSILAMTFIPPLEEIMF
;
A
#
# COMPACT_ATOMS: atom_id res chain seq x y z
N MET A 1 48.15 -40.69 -6.88
CA MET A 1 46.81 -40.31 -6.39
C MET A 1 46.65 -38.83 -6.69
N ILE A 2 45.86 -38.48 -7.72
CA ILE A 2 45.68 -37.09 -8.17
C ILE A 2 44.62 -36.47 -7.25
N ALA A 3 44.99 -35.46 -6.47
CA ALA A 3 44.05 -34.71 -5.64
C ALA A 3 43.23 -33.79 -6.56
N ILE A 4 41.94 -34.05 -6.67
CA ILE A 4 41.00 -33.13 -7.31
C ILE A 4 40.73 -32.01 -6.30
N PRO A 5 40.99 -30.74 -6.62
CA PRO A 5 40.70 -29.64 -5.70
C PRO A 5 39.19 -29.62 -5.44
N GLU A 6 38.80 -29.75 -4.17
CA GLU A 6 37.40 -29.56 -3.78
C GLU A 6 37.01 -28.11 -4.04
N GLY A 7 35.87 -27.92 -4.72
CA GLY A 7 35.35 -26.60 -5.03
C GLY A 7 35.06 -25.81 -3.75
N PHE A 8 35.19 -24.48 -3.82
CA PHE A 8 34.86 -23.61 -2.71
C PHE A 8 33.45 -23.92 -2.17
N PRO A 9 33.28 -23.98 -0.84
CA PRO A 9 31.95 -24.14 -0.26
C PRO A 9 31.06 -23.01 -0.79
N SER A 10 29.90 -23.38 -1.33
CA SER A 10 28.92 -22.40 -1.81
C SER A 10 28.46 -21.56 -0.63
N GLU A 11 29.02 -20.36 -0.49
CA GLU A 11 28.54 -19.37 0.44
C GLU A 11 27.12 -18.99 0.01
N LYS A 12 26.15 -19.13 0.92
CA LYS A 12 24.76 -18.76 0.63
C LYS A 12 24.79 -17.28 0.25
N ILE A 13 24.34 -16.98 -0.96
CA ILE A 13 24.18 -15.60 -1.42
C ILE A 13 23.32 -14.91 -0.36
N PRO A 14 23.73 -13.75 0.19
CA PRO A 14 22.91 -13.05 1.16
C PRO A 14 21.51 -12.88 0.57
N GLU A 15 20.51 -13.36 1.30
CA GLU A 15 19.09 -13.26 0.92
C GLU A 15 18.70 -11.79 0.98
N THR A 16 19.08 -11.06 -0.06
CA THR A 16 18.63 -9.70 -0.27
C THR A 16 17.21 -9.77 -0.83
N PRO A 17 16.31 -8.86 -0.46
CA PRO A 17 14.94 -8.82 -1.00
C PRO A 17 14.89 -8.80 -2.53
N MET A 18 15.97 -8.34 -3.17
CA MET A 18 16.16 -8.28 -4.62
C MET A 18 16.37 -9.66 -5.27
N ASN A 19 16.81 -10.67 -4.53
CA ASN A 19 17.07 -12.01 -5.05
C ASN A 19 15.81 -12.89 -5.12
N ASP A 20 14.72 -12.47 -4.46
CA ASP A 20 13.43 -13.14 -4.55
C ASP A 20 12.62 -12.58 -5.74
N PRO A 21 12.34 -13.39 -6.77
CA PRO A 21 11.59 -12.95 -7.95
C PRO A 21 10.17 -12.48 -7.61
N VAL A 22 9.59 -12.96 -6.51
CA VAL A 22 8.26 -12.55 -6.03
C VAL A 22 8.30 -11.14 -5.46
N ILE A 23 9.31 -10.82 -4.64
CA ILE A 23 9.49 -9.46 -4.09
C ILE A 23 9.72 -8.48 -5.23
N VAL A 24 10.62 -8.80 -6.16
CA VAL A 24 10.88 -7.94 -7.33
C VAL A 24 9.62 -7.73 -8.17
N GLY A 25 8.85 -8.79 -8.44
CA GLY A 25 7.58 -8.69 -9.14
C GLY A 25 6.56 -7.80 -8.42
N LEU A 26 6.47 -7.91 -7.09
CA LEU A 26 5.56 -7.12 -6.28
C LEU A 26 5.96 -5.64 -6.22
N VAL A 27 7.25 -5.36 -6.04
CA VAL A 27 7.81 -3.99 -6.08
C VAL A 27 7.59 -3.36 -7.45
N LEU A 28 7.73 -4.13 -8.54
CA LEU A 28 7.39 -3.65 -9.89
C LEU A 28 5.91 -3.32 -10.03
N ILE A 29 5.00 -4.14 -9.48
CA ILE A 29 3.57 -3.84 -9.48
C ILE A 29 3.31 -2.52 -8.74
N VAL A 30 3.86 -2.36 -7.52
CA VAL A 30 3.73 -1.13 -6.73
C VAL A 30 4.27 0.08 -7.49
N PHE A 31 5.44 -0.05 -8.14
CA PHE A 31 6.02 0.99 -8.98
C PHE A 31 5.13 1.37 -10.16
N LEU A 32 4.56 0.40 -10.87
CA LEU A 32 3.67 0.64 -12.00
C LEU A 32 2.37 1.32 -11.57
N LEU A 33 1.79 0.91 -10.43
CA LEU A 33 0.61 1.56 -9.85
C LEU A 33 0.92 2.99 -9.39
N PHE A 34 2.09 3.22 -8.79
CA PHE A 34 2.58 4.55 -8.43
C PHE A 34 2.73 5.43 -9.68
N ALA A 35 3.43 4.95 -10.72
CA ALA A 35 3.63 5.69 -11.96
C ALA A 35 2.31 6.01 -12.68
N PHE A 36 1.36 5.06 -12.70
CA PHE A 36 0.02 5.26 -13.23
C PHE A 36 -0.74 6.36 -12.47
N THR A 37 -0.63 6.34 -11.14
CA THR A 37 -1.23 7.34 -10.25
C THR A 37 -0.68 8.73 -10.54
N PHE A 38 0.63 8.91 -10.73
CA PHE A 38 1.19 10.22 -11.07
C PHE A 38 0.80 10.68 -12.48
N LYS A 39 0.82 9.78 -13.48
CA LYS A 39 0.50 10.11 -14.88
C LYS A 39 -0.93 10.61 -15.05
N LYS A 40 -1.90 10.03 -14.34
CA LYS A 40 -3.34 10.35 -14.50
C LYS A 40 -3.93 11.07 -13.30
N GLY A 41 -3.24 11.09 -12.17
CA GLY A 41 -3.81 11.43 -10.87
C GLY A 41 -3.33 12.71 -10.23
N ILE A 42 -2.35 13.44 -10.76
CA ILE A 42 -1.94 14.74 -10.22
C ILE A 42 -3.15 15.69 -10.03
N LYS A 43 -4.08 15.72 -10.99
CA LYS A 43 -5.30 16.54 -10.87
C LYS A 43 -6.21 16.05 -9.73
N TYR A 44 -6.42 14.75 -9.64
CA TYR A 44 -7.22 14.13 -8.59
C TYR A 44 -6.59 14.30 -7.19
N LEU A 45 -5.27 14.15 -7.07
CA LEU A 45 -4.54 14.37 -5.81
C LEU A 45 -4.72 15.82 -5.35
N GLY A 46 -4.60 16.79 -6.27
CA GLY A 46 -4.87 18.19 -5.97
C GLY A 46 -6.31 18.43 -5.52
N GLU A 47 -7.29 17.79 -6.16
CA GLU A 47 -8.71 17.90 -5.77
C GLU A 47 -9.00 17.23 -4.42
N VAL A 48 -8.45 16.04 -4.15
CA VAL A 48 -8.62 15.35 -2.86
C VAL A 48 -7.98 16.16 -1.74
N LEU A 49 -6.72 16.59 -1.88
CA LEU A 49 -6.04 17.40 -0.88
C LEU A 49 -6.80 18.71 -0.61
N ARG A 50 -7.28 19.37 -1.67
CA ARG A 50 -8.05 20.61 -1.55
C ARG A 50 -9.40 20.38 -0.86
N ASN A 51 -10.10 19.28 -1.14
CA ASN A 51 -11.39 18.95 -0.54
C ASN A 51 -11.25 18.43 0.90
N SER A 52 -10.15 17.73 1.23
CA SER A 52 -9.85 17.29 2.59
C SER A 52 -9.43 18.45 3.49
N LEU A 53 -8.73 19.47 2.96
CA LEU A 53 -8.30 20.66 3.71
C LEU A 53 -9.38 21.75 3.76
N ASN A 54 -10.17 21.92 2.70
CA ASN A 54 -11.32 22.83 2.69
C ASN A 54 -12.60 22.05 2.97
N VAL A 55 -13.01 22.03 4.25
CA VAL A 55 -14.33 21.53 4.73
C VAL A 55 -15.52 22.33 4.12
N LYS A 56 -15.27 23.32 3.25
CA LYS A 56 -16.31 24.17 2.67
C LYS A 56 -16.97 23.52 1.45
N GLU A 57 -18.20 23.11 1.69
CA GLU A 57 -19.21 22.64 0.74
C GLU A 57 -19.15 23.30 -0.64
N ARG A 58 -18.66 22.59 -1.65
CA ARG A 58 -19.23 22.69 -3.01
C ARG A 58 -19.27 21.30 -3.62
N GLN A 59 -20.46 20.70 -3.58
CA GLN A 59 -20.79 19.58 -4.46
C GLN A 59 -20.73 20.11 -5.90
N ASN A 60 -19.68 19.74 -6.63
CA ASN A 60 -19.65 19.95 -8.07
C ASN A 60 -20.65 18.99 -8.70
N LEU A 61 -21.85 19.51 -8.97
CA LEU A 61 -23.02 18.79 -9.49
C LEU A 61 -22.88 18.38 -10.97
N PHE A 62 -21.75 18.69 -11.62
CA PHE A 62 -21.51 18.45 -13.05
C PHE A 62 -20.05 18.03 -13.30
N ASN A 63 -19.69 16.80 -12.96
CA ASN A 63 -18.40 16.25 -13.35
C ASN A 63 -18.60 14.94 -14.13
N ASP A 64 -18.54 15.03 -15.46
CA ASP A 64 -18.30 13.89 -16.37
C ASP A 64 -16.94 13.17 -16.08
N THR A 65 -16.19 13.61 -15.06
CA THR A 65 -14.91 13.02 -14.60
C THR A 65 -15.05 11.96 -13.50
N THR A 66 -16.24 11.69 -12.98
CA THR A 66 -16.46 10.77 -11.83
C THR A 66 -15.90 9.36 -12.05
N VAL A 67 -16.01 8.81 -13.26
CA VAL A 67 -15.54 7.44 -13.57
C VAL A 67 -14.02 7.34 -13.48
N ARG A 68 -13.29 8.35 -13.98
CA ARG A 68 -11.83 8.38 -13.94
C ARG A 68 -11.31 8.61 -12.52
N GLU A 69 -12.00 9.44 -11.74
CA GLU A 69 -11.69 9.68 -10.32
C GLU A 69 -11.93 8.43 -9.47
N THR A 70 -13.03 7.71 -9.68
CA THR A 70 -13.31 6.43 -8.98
C THR A 70 -12.34 5.33 -9.36
N GLN A 71 -11.98 5.20 -10.64
CA GLN A 71 -10.94 4.25 -11.09
C GLN A 71 -9.59 4.54 -10.43
N LEU A 72 -9.16 5.81 -10.40
CA LEU A 72 -7.91 6.19 -9.78
C LEU A 72 -7.93 5.99 -8.26
N ARG A 73 -9.04 6.32 -7.60
CA ARG A 73 -9.24 6.04 -6.17
C ARG A 73 -9.15 4.54 -5.86
N ALA A 74 -9.72 3.69 -6.73
CA ALA A 74 -9.64 2.24 -6.58
C ALA A 74 -8.19 1.74 -6.74
N VAL A 75 -7.46 2.24 -7.75
CA VAL A 75 -6.04 1.92 -7.94
C VAL A 75 -5.20 2.30 -6.72
N LEU A 76 -5.44 3.50 -6.18
CA LEU A 76 -4.78 3.99 -4.98
C LEU A 76 -5.06 3.12 -3.75
N LEU A 77 -6.31 2.69 -3.54
CA LEU A 77 -6.65 1.77 -2.44
C LEU A 77 -5.99 0.40 -2.60
N ILE A 78 -5.99 -0.17 -3.82
CA ILE A 78 -5.31 -1.43 -4.10
C ILE A 78 -3.82 -1.32 -3.76
N MET A 79 -3.20 -0.22 -4.18
CA MET A 79 -1.81 0.08 -3.87
C MET A 79 -1.57 0.23 -2.37
N THR A 80 -2.45 0.92 -1.62
CA THR A 80 -2.40 0.98 -0.16
C THR A 80 -2.43 -0.42 0.46
N PHE A 81 -3.36 -1.29 0.07
CA PHE A 81 -3.47 -2.64 0.66
C PHE A 81 -2.26 -3.52 0.37
N ILE A 82 -1.71 -3.46 -0.84
CA ILE A 82 -0.48 -4.18 -1.19
C ILE A 82 0.68 -3.68 -0.32
N SER A 83 0.78 -2.36 -0.14
CA SER A 83 1.87 -1.74 0.60
C SER A 83 1.77 -2.00 2.11
N GLU A 84 0.56 -1.92 2.68
CA GLU A 84 0.30 -2.31 4.07
C GLU A 84 0.55 -3.81 4.29
N GLY A 85 0.16 -4.66 3.34
CA GLY A 85 0.45 -6.09 3.38
C GLY A 85 1.95 -6.39 3.41
N PHE A 86 2.74 -5.65 2.63
CA PHE A 86 4.20 -5.73 2.66
C PHE A 86 4.74 -5.32 4.04
N CYS A 87 4.34 -4.15 4.55
CA CYS A 87 4.79 -3.68 5.86
C CYS A 87 4.40 -4.62 7.01
N LEU A 88 3.18 -5.18 6.98
CA LEU A 88 2.71 -6.14 7.98
C LEU A 88 3.52 -7.44 7.91
N PHE A 89 3.79 -7.94 6.71
CA PHE A 89 4.59 -9.15 6.53
C PHE A 89 6.03 -8.96 7.05
N GLU A 90 6.68 -7.85 6.70
CA GLU A 90 8.03 -7.52 7.19
C GLU A 90 8.06 -7.45 8.73
N LEU A 91 7.06 -6.77 9.33
CA LEU A 91 6.95 -6.64 10.79
C LEU A 91 6.80 -8.01 11.47
N VAL A 92 5.96 -8.89 10.92
CA VAL A 92 5.71 -10.23 11.47
C VAL A 92 6.92 -11.14 11.26
N SER A 93 7.56 -11.10 10.09
CA SER A 93 8.73 -11.91 9.77
C SER A 93 9.93 -11.60 10.67
N ARG A 94 10.06 -10.34 11.13
CA ARG A 94 11.07 -9.97 12.16
C ARG A 94 10.84 -10.69 13.50
N HIS A 95 9.59 -10.92 13.89
CA HIS A 95 9.25 -11.59 15.15
C HIS A 95 9.21 -13.11 15.02
N ILE A 96 8.87 -13.60 13.82
CA ILE A 96 8.73 -15.03 13.52
C ILE A 96 9.51 -15.32 12.22
N PRO A 97 10.82 -15.61 12.33
CA PRO A 97 11.69 -15.81 11.17
C PRO A 97 11.27 -16.98 10.27
N SER A 98 10.52 -17.97 10.80
CA SER A 98 10.03 -19.10 10.02
C SER A 98 9.01 -18.72 8.94
N LEU A 99 8.48 -17.49 8.96
CA LEU A 99 7.58 -16.97 7.93
C LEU A 99 8.34 -16.35 6.74
N SER A 100 9.66 -16.14 6.84
CA SER A 100 10.48 -15.59 5.75
C SER A 100 10.60 -16.54 4.56
N GLU A 101 10.31 -17.84 4.73
CA GLU A 101 10.29 -18.80 3.61
C GLU A 101 9.03 -18.66 2.74
N MET A 102 8.01 -17.91 3.19
CA MET A 102 6.70 -17.79 2.53
C MET A 102 6.34 -16.34 2.17
N ILE A 103 7.31 -15.55 1.72
CA ILE A 103 7.17 -14.10 1.48
C ILE A 103 5.96 -13.75 0.61
N GLY A 104 5.82 -14.39 -0.55
CA GLY A 104 4.70 -14.11 -1.48
C GLY A 104 3.32 -14.35 -0.87
N ILE A 105 3.16 -15.46 -0.15
CA ILE A 105 1.90 -15.81 0.52
C ILE A 105 1.67 -14.86 1.70
N GLY A 106 2.71 -14.56 2.46
CA GLY A 106 2.66 -13.68 3.61
C GLY A 106 2.22 -12.26 3.26
N ILE A 107 2.77 -11.66 2.19
CA ILE A 107 2.36 -10.33 1.72
C ILE A 107 0.92 -10.35 1.23
N CYS A 108 0.50 -11.37 0.47
CA CYS A 108 -0.89 -11.52 0.03
C CYS A 108 -1.86 -11.64 1.21
N CYS A 109 -1.53 -12.46 2.20
CA CYS A 109 -2.31 -12.60 3.43
C CYS A 109 -2.37 -11.27 4.20
N GLY A 110 -1.24 -10.57 4.34
CA GLY A 110 -1.17 -9.24 4.93
C GLY A 110 -2.08 -8.23 4.22
N GLY A 111 -2.08 -8.24 2.89
CA GLY A 111 -2.95 -7.38 2.09
C GLY A 111 -4.44 -7.71 2.26
N VAL A 112 -4.79 -8.99 2.39
CA VAL A 112 -6.17 -9.41 2.70
C VAL A 112 -6.57 -8.97 4.11
N ILE A 113 -5.68 -9.08 5.09
CA ILE A 113 -5.92 -8.60 6.46
C ILE A 113 -6.15 -7.08 6.45
N ALA A 114 -5.30 -6.32 5.77
CA ALA A 114 -5.44 -4.88 5.59
C ALA A 114 -6.78 -4.50 4.93
N PHE A 115 -7.16 -5.21 3.87
CA PHE A 115 -8.45 -5.06 3.21
C PHE A 115 -9.62 -5.30 4.18
N CYS A 116 -9.62 -6.43 4.90
CA CYS A 116 -10.66 -6.75 5.87
C CYS A 116 -10.74 -5.69 6.98
N TYR A 117 -9.59 -5.24 7.49
CA TYR A 117 -9.50 -4.20 8.51
C TYR A 117 -10.08 -2.87 8.02
N TYR A 118 -9.76 -2.45 6.79
CA TYR A 118 -10.31 -1.26 6.17
C TYR A 118 -11.85 -1.30 6.07
N TYR A 119 -12.42 -2.44 5.63
CA TYR A 119 -13.87 -2.58 5.54
C TYR A 119 -14.54 -2.60 6.91
N LEU A 120 -13.91 -3.21 7.91
CA LEU A 120 -14.39 -3.20 9.28
C LEU A 120 -14.42 -1.78 9.86
N GLN A 121 -13.32 -1.02 9.71
CA GLN A 121 -13.27 0.39 10.10
C GLN A 121 -14.36 1.20 9.41
N LYS A 122 -14.48 1.06 8.09
CA LYS A 122 -15.53 1.75 7.31
C LYS A 122 -16.93 1.42 7.81
N TRP A 123 -17.19 0.16 8.17
CA TRP A 123 -18.47 -0.27 8.71
C TRP A 123 -18.76 0.37 10.08
N ILE A 124 -17.76 0.39 10.97
CA ILE A 124 -17.84 1.05 12.29
C ILE A 124 -18.08 2.56 12.11
N TYR A 125 -17.32 3.24 11.26
CA TYR A 125 -17.51 4.67 10.96
C TYR A 125 -18.91 4.96 10.42
N THR A 126 -19.44 4.07 9.58
CA THR A 126 -20.82 4.19 9.07
C THR A 126 -21.84 4.01 10.20
N GLY A 127 -21.64 3.02 11.07
CA GLY A 127 -22.52 2.77 12.21
C GLY A 127 -22.56 3.95 13.18
N ILE A 128 -21.39 4.42 13.62
CA ILE A 128 -21.25 5.59 14.51
C ILE A 128 -21.85 6.82 13.85
N GLY A 129 -21.49 7.09 12.58
CA GLY A 129 -21.96 8.28 11.89
C GLY A 129 -23.48 8.31 11.71
N ARG A 130 -24.13 7.16 11.53
CA ARG A 130 -25.61 7.07 11.48
C ARG A 130 -26.27 7.15 12.86
N LEU A 131 -25.57 6.73 13.91
CA LEU A 131 -26.08 6.77 15.28
C LEU A 131 -26.06 8.20 15.84
N PHE A 132 -25.04 8.99 15.50
CA PHE A 132 -24.79 10.31 16.08
C PHE A 132 -25.06 11.49 15.13
N THR A 133 -25.32 11.27 13.84
CA THR A 133 -25.42 12.38 12.86
C THR A 133 -26.37 12.03 11.70
N ASP A 134 -26.76 13.05 10.93
CA ASP A 134 -27.53 12.91 9.69
C ASP A 134 -26.78 12.12 8.60
N ALA A 135 -27.54 11.38 7.80
CA ALA A 135 -27.03 10.52 6.74
C ALA A 135 -26.15 11.28 5.71
N THR A 136 -26.40 12.58 5.49
CA THR A 136 -25.61 13.44 4.60
C THR A 136 -24.22 13.71 5.15
N HIS A 137 -24.12 14.02 6.45
CA HIS A 137 -22.86 14.23 7.14
C HIS A 137 -22.08 12.93 7.29
N THR A 138 -22.75 11.81 7.61
CA THR A 138 -22.11 10.49 7.64
C THR A 138 -21.48 10.15 6.30
N ARG A 139 -22.17 10.44 5.18
CA ARG A 139 -21.64 10.15 3.85
C ARG A 139 -20.41 10.99 3.52
N LYS A 140 -20.43 12.29 3.83
CA LYS A 140 -19.25 13.15 3.70
C LYS A 140 -18.07 12.63 4.53
N TRP A 141 -18.33 12.18 5.76
CA TRP A 141 -17.29 11.64 6.64
C TRP A 141 -16.66 10.35 6.08
N ILE A 142 -17.48 9.42 5.59
CA ILE A 142 -17.02 8.20 4.94
C ILE A 142 -16.22 8.52 3.67
N ASP A 143 -16.69 9.45 2.84
CA ASP A 143 -15.97 9.85 1.63
C ASP A 143 -14.59 10.44 1.95
N SER A 144 -14.48 11.24 3.01
CA SER A 144 -13.20 11.74 3.52
C SER A 144 -12.31 10.60 4.02
N PHE A 145 -12.85 9.67 4.80
CA PHE A 145 -12.11 8.48 5.28
C PHE A 145 -11.55 7.65 4.12
N VAL A 146 -12.37 7.37 3.11
CA VAL A 146 -11.95 6.61 1.91
C VAL A 146 -10.86 7.38 1.15
N SER A 147 -11.01 8.70 1.03
CA SER A 147 -10.06 9.54 0.30
C SER A 147 -8.70 9.58 0.99
N ILE A 148 -8.66 9.75 2.31
CA ILE A 148 -7.41 9.77 3.09
C ILE A 148 -6.71 8.41 3.01
N ASN A 149 -7.42 7.30 3.20
CA ASN A 149 -6.83 5.96 3.09
C ASN A 149 -6.26 5.69 1.69
N SER A 150 -6.92 6.20 0.64
CA SER A 150 -6.39 6.09 -0.72
C SER A 150 -5.07 6.88 -0.90
N LEU A 151 -4.84 7.96 -0.15
CA LEU A 151 -3.62 8.74 -0.25
C LEU A 151 -2.44 8.13 0.52
N ILE A 152 -2.70 7.38 1.60
CA ILE A 152 -1.67 6.78 2.46
C ILE A 152 -0.79 5.79 1.68
N GLY A 153 -1.31 5.14 0.63
CA GLY A 153 -0.53 4.25 -0.23
C GLY A 153 0.62 4.93 -0.98
N ILE A 154 0.56 6.25 -1.21
CA ILE A 154 1.61 6.99 -1.94
C ILE A 154 2.93 7.05 -1.14
N PRO A 155 2.95 7.57 0.12
CA PRO A 155 4.17 7.58 0.91
C PRO A 155 4.63 6.15 1.24
N LEU A 156 3.72 5.22 1.53
CA LEU A 156 4.07 3.82 1.78
C LEU A 156 4.80 3.17 0.59
N ALA A 157 4.28 3.35 -0.62
CA ALA A 157 4.94 2.84 -1.82
C ALA A 157 6.32 3.48 -2.04
N LEU A 158 6.47 4.77 -1.75
CA LEU A 158 7.77 5.44 -1.81
C LEU A 158 8.75 4.83 -0.80
N SER A 159 8.29 4.55 0.42
CA SER A 159 9.09 3.88 1.45
C SER A 159 9.52 2.47 1.04
N ILE A 160 8.60 1.67 0.48
CA ILE A 160 8.92 0.30 0.00
C ILE A 160 9.96 0.36 -1.12
N LEU A 161 9.77 1.26 -2.10
CA LEU A 161 10.75 1.46 -3.17
C LEU A 161 12.11 1.88 -2.61
N ALA A 162 12.13 2.82 -1.66
CA ALA A 162 13.38 3.26 -1.04
C ALA A 162 14.11 2.11 -0.31
N MET A 163 13.38 1.27 0.42
CA MET A 163 13.93 0.09 1.10
C MET A 163 14.54 -0.92 0.12
N THR A 164 13.81 -1.26 -0.95
CA THR A 164 14.29 -2.25 -1.92
C THR A 164 15.52 -1.77 -2.69
N PHE A 165 15.57 -0.48 -3.06
CA PHE A 165 16.67 0.07 -3.87
C PHE A 165 17.85 0.59 -3.07
N ILE A 166 17.68 0.91 -1.78
CA ILE A 166 18.73 1.46 -0.91
C ILE A 166 18.87 0.56 0.32
N PRO A 167 19.68 -0.52 0.27
CA PRO A 167 19.88 -1.44 1.38
C PRO A 167 20.27 -0.78 2.72
N PRO A 168 21.10 0.28 2.79
CA PRO A 168 21.42 0.90 4.09
C PRO A 168 20.27 1.69 4.73
N LEU A 169 19.14 1.92 4.04
CA LEU A 169 17.96 2.58 4.63
C LEU A 169 17.08 1.61 5.45
N GLU A 170 17.25 0.30 5.26
CA GLU A 170 16.53 -0.73 6.02
C GLU A 170 16.89 -0.71 7.51
N GLU A 171 18.16 -0.40 7.84
CA GLU A 171 18.64 -0.31 9.23
C GLU A 171 18.25 0.99 9.95
N ILE A 172 17.92 2.07 9.22
CA ILE A 172 17.75 3.41 9.79
C ILE A 172 16.27 3.76 10.02
N MET A 173 15.37 3.22 9.21
CA MET A 173 13.95 3.61 9.24
C MET A 173 13.11 2.73 10.18
N PHE A 174 13.64 1.57 10.63
CA PHE A 174 12.93 0.60 11.47
C PHE A 174 13.82 -0.17 12.43
#